data_AF-A0A3E2GXJ4-F1
#
_entry.id   AF-A0A3E2GXJ4-F1
#
_cell.length_a   1.000
_cell.length_b   1.000
_cell.length_c   1.000
_cell.angle_alpha   90.00
_cell.angle_beta   90.00
_cell.angle_gamma   90.00
#
_symmetry.space_group_name_H-M   'P 1'
#
loop_
_entity.id
_entity.type
_entity.pdbx_description
1 polymer ?
#
loop_
_entity_poly.entity_id
_entity_poly.type
_entity_poly.pdbx_seq_one_letter_code
_entity_poly.pdbx_strand_id
1 'polypeptide(L)'
;MPPRPSQVQAMAYTLISKQGESTSPSLIGKNWVQRFLGRYAELTTKYIRKYNYQRAKCEDPKLIQQWFNQFLETKLQYGILDEDIYNFDETGFAMSIIAITKVVTASEYFGKPPLLQPGNRE
;
A
#
# COMPACT_ATOMS: atom_id res chain seq x y z
N MET A 1 -2.75 10.21 2.81
CA MET A 1 -1.79 9.10 3.03
C MET A 1 -1.14 9.29 4.40
N PRO A 2 -1.11 8.28 5.28
CA PRO A 2 -0.51 8.42 6.60
C PRO A 2 1.00 8.75 6.49
N PRO A 3 1.57 9.51 7.43
CA PRO A 3 2.95 9.98 7.32
C PRO A 3 3.95 8.82 7.43
N ARG A 4 5.01 8.87 6.64
CA ARG A 4 6.17 7.97 6.77
C ARG A 4 7.00 8.35 8.01
N PRO A 5 7.73 7.40 8.62
CA PRO A 5 8.65 7.71 9.72
C PRO A 5 9.62 8.87 9.42
N SER A 6 10.13 8.96 8.18
CA SER A 6 10.98 10.08 7.75
C SER A 6 10.26 11.42 7.73
N GLN A 7 8.97 11.44 7.38
CA GLN A 7 8.15 12.65 7.40
C GLN A 7 7.86 13.07 8.84
N VAL A 8 7.65 12.12 9.76
CA VAL A 8 7.50 12.41 11.20
C VAL A 8 8.77 13.05 11.77
N GLN A 9 9.94 12.52 11.39
CA GLN A 9 11.23 13.12 11.76
C GLN A 9 11.40 14.54 11.18
N ALA A 10 11.06 14.75 9.92
CA ALA A 10 11.13 16.06 9.27
C ALA A 10 10.19 17.09 9.94
N MET A 11 8.97 16.68 10.33
CA MET A 11 8.05 17.54 11.05
C MET A 11 8.63 17.98 12.41
N ALA A 12 9.27 17.06 13.13
CA ALA A 12 9.94 17.39 14.39
C ALA A 12 11.09 18.40 14.18
N TYR A 13 11.91 18.24 13.13
CA TYR A 13 12.94 19.23 12.77
C TYR A 13 12.34 20.61 12.50
N THR A 14 11.25 20.68 11.73
CA THR A 14 10.58 21.95 11.41
C THR A 14 10.02 22.66 12.66
N LEU A 15 9.51 21.90 13.63
CA LEU A 15 9.01 22.47 14.89
C LEU A 15 10.15 23.05 15.74
N ILE A 16 11.27 22.32 15.86
CA ILE A 16 12.47 22.78 16.58
C ILE A 16 13.03 24.04 15.93
N SER A 17 13.14 24.07 14.59
CA SER A 17 13.67 25.24 13.87
C SER A 17 12.80 26.49 14.06
N LYS A 18 11.49 26.32 14.25
CA LYS A 18 10.56 27.45 14.45
C LYS A 18 10.56 27.98 15.88
N GLN A 19 10.98 27.19 16.87
CA GLN A 19 11.07 27.62 18.27
C GLN A 19 12.29 28.51 18.56
N GLY A 20 13.19 28.71 17.59
CA GLY A 20 14.27 29.70 17.71
C GLY A 20 15.44 29.27 18.59
N GLU A 21 15.53 27.99 18.98
CA GLU A 21 16.72 27.48 19.67
C GLU A 21 17.92 27.49 18.71
N SER A 22 18.74 28.52 18.83
CA SER A 22 20.03 28.70 18.14
C SER A 22 21.11 27.74 18.70
N THR A 23 20.74 26.49 18.93
CA THR A 23 21.68 25.40 19.19
C THR A 23 21.64 24.56 17.94
N SER A 24 22.71 24.61 17.16
CA SER A 24 23.02 23.73 16.01
C SER A 24 22.17 22.46 16.05
N PRO A 25 21.30 22.21 15.05
CA PRO A 25 20.16 21.30 15.19
C PRO A 25 20.68 20.00 15.74
N SER A 26 20.35 19.74 17.02
CA SER A 26 20.69 18.47 17.66
C SER A 26 20.11 17.42 16.73
N LEU A 27 20.96 16.75 15.94
CA LEU A 27 20.51 15.85 14.89
C LEU A 27 19.57 14.88 15.59
N ILE A 28 18.27 14.97 15.26
CA ILE A 28 17.25 14.09 15.80
C ILE A 28 17.78 12.70 15.53
N GLY A 29 18.19 12.02 16.61
CA GLY A 29 18.96 10.80 16.50
C GLY A 29 18.20 9.76 15.67
N LYS A 30 18.93 8.87 14.99
CA LYS A 30 18.35 7.84 14.11
C LYS A 30 17.18 7.06 14.76
N ASN A 31 17.21 6.90 16.08
CA ASN A 31 16.22 6.15 16.85
C ASN A 31 15.09 7.01 17.45
N TRP A 32 15.07 8.33 17.20
CA TRP A 32 14.09 9.23 17.82
C TRP A 32 12.65 8.88 17.44
N VAL A 33 12.37 8.56 16.18
CA VAL A 33 11.01 8.17 15.75
C VAL A 33 10.56 6.89 16.45
N GLN A 34 11.46 5.91 16.60
CA GLN A 34 11.16 4.68 17.33
C GLN A 34 10.89 4.95 18.82
N ARG A 35 11.69 5.81 19.46
CA ARG A 35 11.48 6.22 20.85
C ARG A 35 10.19 7.02 21.01
N PHE A 36 9.86 7.89 20.06
CA PHE A 36 8.62 8.64 20.02
C PHE A 36 7.43 7.69 19.96
N LEU A 37 7.42 6.73 19.04
CA LEU A 37 6.37 5.71 18.96
C LEU A 37 6.28 4.86 20.22
N GLY A 38 7.41 4.54 20.86
CA GLY A 38 7.43 3.81 22.13
C GLY A 38 6.83 4.58 23.32
N ARG A 39 6.70 5.91 23.23
CA ARG A 39 6.05 6.75 24.26
C ARG A 39 4.54 6.84 24.10
N TYR A 40 4.02 6.57 22.91
CA TYR A 40 2.62 6.77 22.54
C TYR A 40 2.03 5.44 22.06
N ALA A 41 1.37 4.71 22.97
CA ALA A 41 0.79 3.39 22.68
C ALA A 41 -0.37 3.46 21.66
N GLU A 42 -0.95 4.65 21.49
CA GLU A 42 -1.94 4.97 20.47
C GLU A 42 -1.33 5.02 19.04
N LEU A 43 -0.01 5.01 18.89
CA LEU A 43 0.68 5.04 17.60
C LEU A 43 1.40 3.73 17.30
N THR A 44 1.33 3.30 16.04
CA THR A 44 2.06 2.13 15.55
C THR A 44 2.58 2.36 14.13
N THR A 45 3.51 1.52 13.69
CA THR A 45 3.95 1.51 12.29
C THR A 45 3.39 0.31 11.55
N LYS A 46 2.90 0.54 10.34
CA LYS A 46 2.38 -0.51 9.46
C LYS A 46 2.96 -0.41 8.07
N TYR A 47 3.08 -1.55 7.41
CA TYR A 47 3.39 -1.62 5.99
C TYR A 47 2.08 -1.59 5.20
N ILE A 48 1.92 -0.55 4.40
CA ILE A 48 0.84 -0.43 3.42
C ILE A 48 1.36 -0.87 2.05
N ARG A 49 0.50 -1.54 1.28
CA ARG A 49 0.76 -1.85 -0.13
C ARG A 49 0.04 -0.80 -0.97
N LYS A 50 0.75 -0.21 -1.93
CA LYS A 50 0.10 0.58 -2.98
C LYS A 50 -0.76 -0.36 -3.81
N TYR A 51 -2.03 -0.04 -3.92
CA TYR A 51 -2.97 -0.75 -4.77
C TYR A 51 -3.29 0.13 -5.97
N ASN A 52 -3.23 -0.45 -7.17
CA ASN A 52 -3.49 0.31 -8.40
C ASN A 52 -4.98 0.69 -8.44
N TYR A 53 -5.29 1.99 -8.41
CA TYR A 53 -6.66 2.48 -8.40
C TYR A 53 -7.45 2.15 -9.66
N GLN A 54 -6.78 2.06 -10.81
CA GLN A 54 -7.40 1.58 -12.05
C GLN A 54 -7.89 0.15 -11.87
N ARG A 55 -7.05 -0.72 -11.28
CA ARG A 55 -7.43 -2.11 -10.96
C ARG A 55 -8.59 -2.17 -9.97
N ALA A 56 -8.56 -1.37 -8.91
CA ALA A 56 -9.65 -1.30 -7.94
C ALA A 56 -11.00 -0.87 -8.56
N LYS A 57 -10.98 -0.02 -9.59
CA LYS A 57 -12.19 0.38 -10.31
C LYS A 57 -12.70 -0.69 -11.27
N CYS A 58 -11.79 -1.48 -11.84
CA CYS A 58 -12.14 -2.52 -12.81
C CYS A 58 -12.57 -3.85 -12.13
N GLU A 59 -12.30 -4.02 -10.84
CA GLU A 59 -12.70 -5.21 -10.06
C GLU A 59 -14.16 -5.09 -9.56
N ASP A 60 -15.13 -5.03 -10.48
CA ASP A 60 -16.55 -5.17 -10.13
C ASP A 60 -16.85 -6.65 -9.85
N PRO A 61 -17.24 -7.03 -8.61
CA PRO A 61 -17.54 -8.42 -8.26
C PRO A 61 -18.59 -9.05 -9.17
N LYS A 62 -19.57 -8.28 -9.65
CA LYS A 62 -20.62 -8.79 -10.55
C LYS A 62 -20.05 -9.14 -11.92
N LEU A 63 -19.20 -8.26 -12.45
CA LEU A 63 -18.56 -8.46 -13.75
C LEU A 63 -17.59 -9.64 -13.73
N ILE A 64 -16.81 -9.76 -12.65
CA ILE A 64 -15.92 -10.91 -12.42
C ILE A 64 -16.73 -12.19 -12.35
N GLN A 65 -17.82 -12.22 -11.58
CA GLN A 65 -18.67 -13.40 -11.45
C GLN A 65 -19.33 -13.78 -12.78
N GLN A 66 -19.82 -12.80 -13.53
CA GLN A 66 -20.41 -13.03 -14.84
C GLN A 66 -19.41 -13.65 -15.82
N TRP A 67 -18.16 -13.16 -15.84
CA TRP A 67 -17.10 -13.73 -16.66
C TRP A 67 -16.82 -15.19 -16.30
N PHE A 68 -16.72 -15.52 -15.00
CA PHE A 68 -16.50 -16.91 -14.56
C PHE A 68 -17.67 -17.83 -14.93
N ASN A 69 -18.91 -17.36 -14.83
CA ASN A 69 -20.07 -18.13 -15.25
C ASN A 69 -20.00 -18.46 -16.75
N GLN A 70 -19.73 -17.46 -17.59
CA GLN A 70 -19.58 -17.64 -19.04
C GLN A 70 -18.41 -18.57 -19.40
N PHE A 71 -17.30 -18.46 -18.68
CA PHE A 71 -16.15 -19.34 -18.84
C PHE A 71 -16.51 -20.79 -18.53
N LEU A 72 -17.21 -21.04 -17.42
CA LEU A 72 -17.64 -22.39 -17.03
C LEU A 72 -18.66 -22.98 -18.02
N GLU A 73 -19.61 -22.17 -18.50
CA GLU A 73 -20.57 -22.57 -19.55
C GLU A 73 -19.84 -22.96 -20.84
N THR A 74 -18.87 -22.15 -21.28
CA THR A 74 -18.05 -22.41 -22.46
C THR A 74 -17.22 -23.67 -22.28
N LYS A 75 -16.56 -23.83 -21.13
CA LYS A 75 -15.79 -25.02 -20.79
C LYS A 75 -16.64 -26.28 -20.91
N LEU A 76 -17.88 -26.24 -20.40
CA LEU A 76 -18.82 -27.35 -20.47
C LEU A 76 -19.32 -27.60 -21.90
N GLN A 77 -19.66 -26.54 -22.65
CA GLN A 77 -20.14 -26.64 -24.02
C GLN A 77 -19.12 -27.31 -24.96
N TYR A 78 -17.84 -26.97 -24.81
CA TYR A 78 -16.77 -27.51 -25.65
C TYR A 78 -16.07 -28.73 -25.03
N GLY A 79 -16.50 -29.20 -23.87
CA GLY A 79 -15.93 -30.36 -23.19
C GLY A 79 -14.45 -30.18 -22.82
N ILE A 80 -14.02 -28.95 -22.54
CA ILE A 80 -12.63 -28.63 -22.19
C ILE A 80 -12.33 -29.22 -20.81
N LEU A 81 -11.36 -30.12 -20.72
CA LEU A 81 -10.94 -30.72 -19.47
C LEU A 81 -10.07 -29.76 -18.67
N ASP A 82 -10.04 -29.93 -17.34
CA ASP A 82 -9.18 -29.10 -16.48
C ASP A 82 -7.69 -29.23 -16.83
N GLU A 83 -7.28 -30.39 -17.36
CA GLU A 83 -5.93 -30.66 -17.85
C GLU A 83 -5.57 -29.89 -19.13
N ASP A 84 -6.58 -29.42 -19.88
CA ASP A 84 -6.40 -28.65 -21.10
C ASP A 84 -6.46 -27.13 -20.87
N ILE A 85 -6.55 -26.69 -19.62
CA ILE A 85 -6.55 -25.27 -19.25
C ILE A 85 -5.12 -24.83 -18.96
N TYR A 86 -4.55 -24.05 -19.89
CA TYR A 86 -3.23 -23.46 -19.74
C TYR A 86 -3.33 -21.99 -19.36
N ASN A 87 -2.57 -21.56 -18.37
CA ASN A 87 -2.42 -20.14 -18.09
C ASN A 87 -1.53 -19.52 -19.17
N PHE A 88 -2.02 -18.47 -19.83
CA PHE A 88 -1.22 -17.65 -20.73
C PHE A 88 -0.85 -16.36 -20.00
N ASP A 89 0.10 -16.44 -19.06
CA ASP A 89 0.68 -15.25 -18.44
C ASP A 89 2.00 -14.87 -19.14
N GLU A 90 1.98 -13.75 -19.85
CA GLU A 90 3.20 -13.14 -20.38
C GLU A 90 4.15 -12.80 -19.22
N THR A 91 5.21 -13.59 -19.08
CA THR A 91 6.35 -13.29 -18.22
C THR A 91 7.23 -12.25 -18.92
N GLY A 92 6.80 -10.99 -18.96
CA GLY A 92 7.49 -9.96 -19.78
C GLY A 92 7.65 -8.58 -19.16
N PHE A 93 6.67 -8.10 -18.38
CA PHE A 93 6.75 -6.76 -17.79
C PHE A 93 6.14 -6.76 -16.39
N ALA A 94 6.83 -6.16 -15.43
CA ALA A 94 6.31 -5.91 -14.09
C ALA A 94 5.20 -4.85 -14.14
N MET A 95 4.02 -5.21 -14.66
CA MET A 95 2.85 -4.34 -14.86
C MET A 95 2.24 -3.79 -13.56
N SER A 96 2.76 -4.18 -12.41
CA SER A 96 2.50 -3.48 -11.16
C SER A 96 3.66 -3.65 -10.20
N ILE A 97 4.53 -2.65 -10.10
CA ILE A 97 5.42 -2.52 -8.94
C ILE A 97 4.53 -2.27 -7.72
N ILE A 98 4.24 -3.32 -6.95
CA ILE A 98 3.55 -3.21 -5.66
C ILE A 98 4.56 -2.62 -4.67
N ALA A 99 4.72 -1.29 -4.70
CA ALA A 99 5.60 -0.61 -3.77
C ALA A 99 5.00 -0.67 -2.35
N ILE A 100 5.71 -1.35 -1.46
CA ILE A 100 5.39 -1.44 -0.04
C ILE A 100 5.96 -0.19 0.65
N THR A 101 5.16 0.49 1.46
CA THR A 101 5.60 1.69 2.21
C THR A 101 5.31 1.52 3.69
N LYS A 102 6.29 1.84 4.55
CA LYS A 102 6.09 1.89 6.00
C LYS A 102 5.52 3.25 6.39
N VAL A 103 4.40 3.27 7.11
CA VAL A 103 3.72 4.48 7.59
C VAL A 103 3.44 4.40 9.08
N VAL A 104 3.32 5.57 9.72
CA VAL A 104 2.85 5.73 11.10
C VAL A 104 1.34 5.94 11.07
N THR A 105 0.62 5.20 11.91
CA THR A 105 -0.85 5.22 12.01
C THR A 105 -1.30 4.96 13.44
N ALA A 106 -2.58 5.16 13.74
CA ALA A 106 -3.12 4.85 15.06
C ALA A 106 -3.15 3.33 15.29
N SER A 107 -2.94 2.89 16.53
CA SER A 107 -2.91 1.48 16.90
C SER A 107 -4.27 0.78 16.74
N GLU A 108 -5.36 1.53 16.80
CA GLU A 108 -6.74 1.07 16.64
C GLU A 108 -7.09 0.60 15.22
N TYR A 109 -6.35 1.05 14.19
CA TYR A 109 -6.62 0.60 12.82
C TYR A 109 -6.20 -0.85 12.67
N PHE A 110 -7.13 -1.82 12.67
CA PHE A 110 -6.82 -3.23 12.38
C PHE A 110 -6.66 -3.49 10.86
N GLY A 111 -5.70 -4.34 10.48
CA GLY A 111 -5.45 -4.72 9.07
C GLY A 111 -4.36 -3.93 8.32
N LYS A 112 -4.14 -4.30 7.05
CA LYS A 112 -3.30 -3.60 6.05
C LYS A 112 -4.24 -2.93 5.04
N PRO A 113 -4.64 -1.67 5.22
CA PRO A 113 -5.51 -1.02 4.25
C PRO A 113 -4.77 -0.89 2.91
N PRO A 114 -5.37 -1.32 1.78
CA PRO A 114 -4.81 -1.05 0.47
C PRO A 114 -4.81 0.46 0.26
N LEU A 115 -3.64 1.01 -0.09
CA LEU A 115 -3.56 2.45 -0.37
C LEU A 115 -3.86 2.67 -1.85
N LEU A 116 -5.07 3.17 -2.14
CA LEU A 116 -5.48 3.58 -3.47
C LEU A 116 -4.59 4.75 -3.93
N GLN A 117 -3.86 4.58 -5.02
CA GLN A 117 -3.13 5.67 -5.67
C GLN A 117 -3.92 6.18 -6.87
N PRO A 118 -4.31 7.47 -6.98
CA PRO A 118 -4.72 8.01 -8.26
C PRO A 118 -3.57 7.74 -9.24
N GLY A 119 -3.87 7.03 -10.33
CA GLY A 119 -2.85 6.49 -11.23
C GLY A 119 -1.83 7.55 -11.63
N ASN A 120 -0.56 7.16 -11.72
CA ASN A 120 0.44 7.99 -12.36
C ASN A 120 -0.06 8.32 -13.78
N ARG A 121 -0.26 9.61 -14.04
CA ARG A 121 -0.05 10.15 -15.38
C ARG A 121 1.45 10.06 -15.64
N GLU A 122 1.82 9.64 -16.84
CA GLU A 122 3.15 9.90 -17.39
C GLU A 122 3.53 11.38 -17.22
#